data_AF-A0A2P4T7Z2-F1
#
_entry.id   AF-A0A2P4T7Z2-F1
#
_cell.length_a   1.000
_cell.length_b   1.000
_cell.length_c   1.000
_cell.angle_alpha   90.00
_cell.angle_beta   90.00
_cell.angle_gamma   90.00
#
_symmetry.space_group_name_H-M   'P 1'
#
loop_
_entity.id
_entity.type
_entity.pdbx_description
1 polymer ?
#
loop_
_entity_poly.entity_id
_entity_poly.type
_entity_poly.pdbx_seq_one_letter_code
_entity_poly.pdbx_strand_id
1 'polypeptide(L)'
;VFAAKVLNLVLPNLSLGSIDPSAISRNKKEMESYTSDPLVYHGGMKVSFVIQLMNAITRIERALPKLTLPILVLHGSSDKLCDIKGSYLLMDTVQSQDKTLKVYEEAYHALHKELPEVTTSVFTEILMWVSQKVSAAGETSQT
;
A
#
# COMPACT_ATOMS: atom_id res chain seq x y z
N VAL A 1 1.25 2.93 23.88
CA VAL A 1 0.49 1.65 23.80
C VAL A 1 -0.65 1.56 24.82
N PHE A 2 -0.42 1.83 26.12
CA PHE A 2 -1.47 1.72 27.15
C PHE A 2 -2.67 2.67 26.93
N ALA A 3 -2.41 3.96 26.68
CA ALA A 3 -3.47 4.96 26.45
C ALA A 3 -4.39 4.63 25.25
N ALA A 4 -3.83 4.14 24.14
CA ALA A 4 -4.61 3.71 22.98
C ALA A 4 -5.51 2.50 23.29
N LYS A 5 -5.03 1.55 24.10
CA LYS A 5 -5.83 0.40 24.53
C LYS A 5 -6.99 0.81 25.44
N VAL A 6 -6.75 1.74 26.36
CA VAL A 6 -7.81 2.30 27.23
C VAL A 6 -8.83 3.08 26.39
N LEU A 7 -8.37 3.91 25.44
CA LEU A 7 -9.26 4.66 24.55
C LEU A 7 -10.13 3.74 23.69
N ASN A 8 -9.60 2.61 23.22
CA ASN A 8 -10.38 1.62 22.49
C ASN A 8 -11.47 0.97 23.34
N LEU A 9 -11.17 0.71 24.60
CA LEU A 9 -12.11 0.04 25.51
C LEU A 9 -13.29 0.95 25.82
N VAL A 10 -13.02 2.25 26.00
CA VAL A 10 -14.02 3.22 26.45
C VAL A 10 -14.74 3.88 25.26
N LEU A 11 -14.04 4.18 24.16
CA LEU A 11 -14.56 4.93 23.00
C LEU A 11 -14.12 4.31 21.65
N PRO A 12 -14.47 3.03 21.35
CA PRO A 12 -14.00 2.33 20.14
C PRO A 12 -14.48 2.95 18.83
N ASN A 13 -15.60 3.67 18.87
CA ASN A 13 -16.24 4.30 17.71
C ASN A 13 -15.86 5.78 17.54
N LEU A 14 -15.04 6.34 18.44
CA LEU A 14 -14.56 7.71 18.28
C LEU A 14 -13.73 7.81 17.00
N SER A 15 -14.00 8.85 16.22
CA SER A 15 -13.25 9.18 15.01
C SER A 15 -11.97 9.95 15.36
N LEU A 16 -10.83 9.55 14.79
CA LEU A 16 -9.52 10.18 14.98
C LEU A 16 -9.15 11.18 13.87
N GLY A 17 -10.10 11.49 12.97
CA GLY A 17 -9.87 12.35 11.81
C GLY A 17 -9.98 11.58 10.49
N SER A 18 -10.27 12.31 9.42
CA SER A 18 -10.37 11.79 8.06
C SER A 18 -9.07 11.95 7.29
N ILE A 19 -8.92 11.17 6.23
CA ILE A 19 -7.85 11.35 5.25
C ILE A 19 -8.21 12.54 4.38
N ASP A 20 -7.25 13.46 4.18
CA ASP A 20 -7.36 14.50 3.17
C ASP A 20 -7.28 13.83 1.78
N PRO A 21 -8.36 13.90 0.96
CA PRO A 21 -8.35 13.32 -0.37
C PRO A 21 -7.18 13.80 -1.23
N SER A 22 -6.72 15.04 -1.05
CA SER A 22 -5.61 15.59 -1.84
C SER A 22 -4.28 14.86 -1.66
N ALA A 23 -4.13 14.06 -0.60
CA ALA A 23 -2.96 13.23 -0.34
C ALA A 23 -2.97 11.90 -1.12
N ILE A 24 -4.07 11.55 -1.78
CA ILE A 24 -4.24 10.25 -2.44
C ILE A 24 -3.56 10.23 -3.81
N SER A 25 -3.74 11.28 -4.62
CA SER A 25 -3.17 11.38 -5.97
C SER A 25 -3.03 12.84 -6.40
N ARG A 26 -2.03 13.13 -7.24
CA ARG A 26 -1.89 14.44 -7.90
C ARG A 26 -2.95 14.66 -9.01
N ASN A 27 -3.60 13.59 -9.48
CA ASN A 27 -4.57 13.67 -10.55
C ASN A 27 -5.91 14.20 -10.04
N LYS A 28 -6.20 15.48 -10.32
CA LYS A 28 -7.42 16.17 -9.86
C LYS A 28 -8.71 15.48 -10.28
N LYS A 29 -8.75 14.91 -11.49
CA LYS A 29 -9.95 14.20 -11.98
C LYS A 29 -10.22 12.94 -11.15
N GLU A 30 -9.17 12.22 -10.77
CA GLU A 30 -9.29 11.06 -9.90
C GLU A 30 -9.71 11.46 -8.48
N MET A 31 -9.27 12.64 -8.01
CA MET A 31 -9.70 13.19 -6.72
C MET A 31 -11.17 13.60 -6.73
N GLU A 32 -11.63 14.27 -7.79
CA GLU A 32 -13.05 14.57 -7.99
C GLU A 32 -13.88 13.29 -7.99
N SER A 33 -13.47 12.28 -8.79
CA SER A 33 -14.13 10.97 -8.81
C SER A 33 -14.17 10.34 -7.42
N TYR A 34 -13.06 10.33 -6.69
CA TYR A 34 -12.99 9.77 -5.32
C TYR A 34 -13.91 10.51 -4.35
N THR A 35 -13.94 11.84 -4.39
CA THR A 35 -14.76 12.66 -3.48
C THR A 35 -16.25 12.63 -3.79
N SER A 36 -16.62 12.37 -5.04
CA SER A 36 -18.02 12.29 -5.48
C SER A 36 -18.64 10.90 -5.38
N ASP A 37 -17.83 9.86 -5.14
CA ASP A 37 -18.27 8.48 -5.12
C ASP A 37 -19.03 8.16 -3.82
N PRO A 38 -20.35 7.87 -3.86
CA PRO A 38 -21.14 7.61 -2.66
C PRO A 38 -20.76 6.30 -1.95
N LEU A 39 -19.96 5.43 -2.58
CA LEU A 39 -19.45 4.20 -1.99
C LEU A 39 -18.15 4.42 -1.21
N VAL A 40 -17.51 5.59 -1.36
CA VAL A 40 -16.33 5.95 -0.59
C VAL A 40 -16.76 6.45 0.80
N TYR A 41 -16.16 5.86 1.83
CA TYR A 41 -16.35 6.35 3.19
C TYR A 41 -15.50 7.61 3.44
N HIS A 42 -16.16 8.76 3.57
CA HIS A 42 -15.51 10.05 3.86
C HIS A 42 -15.45 10.42 5.34
N GLY A 43 -15.95 9.56 6.23
CA GLY A 43 -15.83 9.78 7.66
C GLY A 43 -14.40 9.54 8.16
N GLY A 44 -14.15 9.85 9.43
CA GLY A 44 -12.83 9.63 10.00
C GLY A 44 -12.57 8.20 10.46
N MET A 45 -11.28 7.86 10.59
CA MET A 45 -10.85 6.54 11.03
C MET A 45 -11.22 6.32 12.50
N LYS A 46 -12.00 5.27 12.77
CA LYS A 46 -12.38 4.90 14.13
C LYS A 46 -11.17 4.41 14.92
N VAL A 47 -11.12 4.70 16.23
CA VAL A 47 -10.09 4.19 17.16
C VAL A 47 -9.90 2.68 17.03
N SER A 48 -11.00 1.93 17.01
CA SER A 48 -10.98 0.47 16.86
C SER A 48 -10.34 0.01 15.54
N PHE A 49 -10.64 0.69 14.43
CA PHE A 49 -10.02 0.40 13.13
C PHE A 49 -8.50 0.63 13.18
N VAL A 50 -8.05 1.78 13.68
CA VAL A 50 -6.62 2.10 13.79
C VAL A 50 -5.88 1.06 14.63
N ILE A 51 -6.48 0.58 15.71
CA ILE A 51 -5.86 -0.44 16.57
C ILE A 51 -5.74 -1.78 15.88
N GLN A 52 -6.78 -2.21 15.13
CA GLN A 52 -6.68 -3.44 14.35
C GLN A 52 -5.65 -3.30 13.23
N LEU A 53 -5.56 -2.15 12.57
CA LEU A 53 -4.54 -1.85 11.58
C LEU A 53 -3.13 -1.97 12.18
N MET A 54 -2.86 -1.36 13.34
CA MET A 54 -1.56 -1.44 14.00
C MET A 54 -1.21 -2.88 14.43
N ASN A 55 -2.18 -3.64 14.92
CA ASN A 55 -1.99 -5.06 15.25
C ASN A 55 -1.65 -5.89 14.00
N ALA A 56 -2.32 -5.60 12.88
CA ALA A 56 -2.06 -6.27 11.59
C ALA A 56 -0.64 -5.95 11.08
N ILE A 57 -0.23 -4.68 11.09
CA ILE A 57 1.14 -4.26 10.72
C ILE A 57 2.18 -5.00 11.58
N THR A 58 2.00 -5.01 12.90
CA THR A 58 2.91 -5.72 13.82
C THR A 58 2.99 -7.22 13.51
N ARG A 59 1.87 -7.84 13.14
CA ARG A 59 1.84 -9.26 12.75
C ARG A 59 2.57 -9.49 11.43
N ILE A 60 2.39 -8.61 10.45
CA ILE A 60 3.05 -8.66 9.15
C ILE A 60 4.56 -8.51 9.32
N GLU A 61 5.02 -7.50 10.05
CA GLU A 61 6.46 -7.27 10.30
C GLU A 61 7.17 -8.51 10.87
N ARG A 62 6.54 -9.18 11.85
CA ARG A 62 7.07 -10.44 12.42
C ARG A 62 7.07 -11.61 11.43
N ALA A 63 6.22 -11.56 10.40
CA ALA A 63 6.09 -12.60 9.39
C ALA A 63 6.96 -12.34 8.15
N LEU A 64 7.45 -11.11 7.93
CA LEU A 64 8.28 -10.74 6.77
C LEU A 64 9.49 -11.67 6.58
N PRO A 65 10.25 -12.08 7.61
CA PRO A 65 11.37 -13.01 7.43
C PRO A 65 10.97 -14.40 6.92
N LYS A 66 9.69 -14.74 6.94
CA LYS A 66 9.17 -16.02 6.42
C LYS A 66 8.71 -15.92 4.97
N LEU A 67 8.63 -14.72 4.41
CA LEU A 67 8.14 -14.51 3.05
C LEU A 67 9.26 -14.76 2.04
N THR A 68 9.10 -15.80 1.23
CA THR A 68 10.07 -16.25 0.22
C THR A 68 9.57 -16.15 -1.22
N LEU A 69 8.28 -15.85 -1.42
CA LEU A 69 7.66 -15.74 -2.75
C LEU A 69 8.26 -14.56 -3.54
N PRO A 70 8.21 -14.58 -4.88
CA PRO A 70 8.51 -13.40 -5.68
C PRO A 70 7.65 -12.19 -5.28
N ILE A 71 8.25 -11.01 -5.19
CA ILE A 71 7.57 -9.77 -4.76
C ILE A 71 7.90 -8.62 -5.70
N LEU A 72 6.86 -7.87 -6.07
CA LEU A 72 6.98 -6.53 -6.65
C LEU A 72 6.40 -5.51 -5.67
N VAL A 73 7.18 -4.50 -5.32
CA VAL A 73 6.76 -3.34 -4.52
C VAL A 73 6.85 -2.09 -5.39
N LEU A 74 5.75 -1.34 -5.46
CA LEU A 74 5.68 -0.06 -6.17
C LEU A 74 5.27 1.01 -5.14
N HIS A 75 6.00 2.13 -5.08
CA HIS A 75 5.72 3.19 -4.09
C HIS A 75 5.98 4.58 -4.69
N GLY A 76 5.15 5.57 -4.36
CA GLY A 76 5.42 6.98 -4.69
C GLY A 76 6.35 7.64 -3.67
N SER A 77 7.36 8.40 -4.11
CA SER A 77 8.31 9.03 -3.16
C SER A 77 7.67 10.10 -2.28
N SER A 78 6.51 10.63 -2.68
CA SER A 78 5.75 11.67 -1.99
C SER A 78 4.46 11.15 -1.34
N ASP A 79 4.34 9.84 -1.10
CA ASP A 79 3.24 9.27 -0.34
C ASP A 79 3.25 9.77 1.12
N LYS A 80 2.21 10.52 1.49
CA LYS A 80 2.02 11.04 2.86
C LYS A 80 1.15 10.14 3.73
N LEU A 81 0.53 9.12 3.16
CA LEU A 81 -0.36 8.17 3.84
C LEU A 81 0.42 6.94 4.29
N CYS A 82 1.37 6.47 3.48
CA CYS A 82 2.29 5.39 3.82
C CYS A 82 3.75 5.86 3.68
N ASP A 83 4.53 5.80 4.77
CA ASP A 83 5.95 6.14 4.71
C ASP A 83 6.72 5.09 3.90
N ILE A 84 7.47 5.54 2.89
CA ILE A 84 8.32 4.72 2.03
C ILE A 84 9.34 3.86 2.80
N LYS A 85 9.72 4.26 4.02
CA LYS A 85 10.55 3.44 4.93
C LYS A 85 9.95 2.06 5.17
N GLY A 86 8.62 1.92 5.16
CA GLY A 86 7.96 0.62 5.26
C GLY A 86 8.30 -0.29 4.07
N SER A 87 8.39 0.26 2.87
CA SER A 87 8.84 -0.50 1.69
C SER A 87 10.30 -0.88 1.76
N TYR A 88 11.18 0.01 2.23
CA TYR A 88 12.59 -0.35 2.44
C TYR A 88 12.75 -1.44 3.50
N LEU A 89 12.05 -1.33 4.63
CA LEU A 89 12.02 -2.36 5.67
C LEU A 89 11.56 -3.72 5.10
N LEU A 90 10.51 -3.73 4.27
CA LEU A 90 10.05 -4.94 3.60
C LEU A 90 11.17 -5.54 2.75
N MET A 91 11.79 -4.73 1.88
CA MET A 91 12.86 -5.19 1.00
C MET A 91 14.06 -5.75 1.77
N ASP A 92 14.41 -5.16 2.90
CA ASP A 92 15.54 -5.62 3.74
C ASP A 92 15.21 -6.90 4.50
N THR A 93 13.95 -7.11 4.88
CA THR A 93 13.55 -8.18 5.81
C THR A 93 13.14 -9.48 5.11
N VAL A 94 12.50 -9.40 3.94
CA VAL A 94 11.97 -10.58 3.25
C VAL A 94 13.07 -11.48 2.69
N GLN A 95 12.86 -12.79 2.78
CA GLN A 95 13.81 -13.83 2.34
C GLN A 95 13.62 -14.22 0.85
N SER A 96 12.74 -13.52 0.14
CA SER A 96 12.57 -13.67 -1.29
C SER A 96 13.87 -13.39 -2.05
N GLN A 97 14.23 -14.31 -2.94
CA GLN A 97 15.36 -14.16 -3.86
C GLN A 97 14.98 -13.33 -5.10
N ASP A 98 13.69 -13.12 -5.32
CA ASP A 98 13.12 -12.44 -6.47
C ASP A 98 12.23 -11.30 -5.98
N LYS A 99 12.87 -10.21 -5.59
CA LYS A 99 12.21 -9.03 -5.03
C LYS A 99 12.63 -7.78 -5.77
N THR A 100 11.64 -6.99 -6.18
CA THR A 100 11.83 -5.74 -6.91
C THR A 100 11.10 -4.62 -6.19
N LEU A 101 11.79 -3.48 -5.99
CA LEU A 101 11.18 -2.23 -5.55
C LEU A 101 11.37 -1.19 -6.64
N LYS A 102 10.28 -0.54 -7.06
CA LYS A 102 10.31 0.61 -7.95
C LYS A 102 9.65 1.81 -7.27
N VAL A 103 10.40 2.89 -7.19
CA VAL A 103 9.93 4.16 -6.60
C VAL A 103 9.59 5.12 -7.72
N TYR A 104 8.39 5.69 -7.67
CA TYR A 104 7.91 6.71 -8.59
C TYR A 104 8.13 8.08 -7.98
N GLU A 105 9.07 8.83 -8.55
CA GLU A 105 9.44 10.15 -8.05
C GLU A 105 8.26 11.12 -8.08
N GLU A 106 8.10 11.90 -7.00
CA GLU A 106 7.01 12.85 -6.73
C GLU A 106 5.59 12.27 -6.73
N ALA A 107 5.40 10.98 -6.99
CA ALA A 107 4.09 10.35 -7.00
C ALA A 107 3.55 10.17 -5.58
N TYR A 108 2.22 10.25 -5.43
CA TYR A 108 1.55 10.10 -4.14
C TYR A 108 1.14 8.63 -3.89
N HIS A 109 0.11 8.42 -3.07
CA HIS A 109 -0.31 7.12 -2.58
C HIS A 109 -0.89 6.18 -3.65
N ALA A 110 -1.83 6.67 -4.46
CA ALA A 110 -2.60 5.85 -5.40
C ALA A 110 -1.97 5.83 -6.79
N LEU A 111 -0.84 5.13 -6.94
CA LEU A 111 -0.06 5.03 -8.19
C LEU A 111 -0.86 4.64 -9.44
N HIS A 112 -1.92 3.84 -9.29
CA HIS A 112 -2.79 3.39 -10.39
C HIS A 112 -3.85 4.43 -10.80
N LYS A 113 -3.94 5.53 -10.06
CA LYS A 113 -4.81 6.70 -10.29
C LYS A 113 -3.99 7.99 -10.28
N GLU A 114 -2.68 7.89 -10.51
CA GLU A 114 -1.78 9.03 -10.57
C GLU A 114 -1.91 9.75 -11.92
N LEU A 115 -0.98 10.68 -12.20
CA LEU A 115 -0.85 11.27 -13.53
C LEU A 115 -0.66 10.19 -14.62
N PRO A 116 -1.10 10.43 -15.87
CA PRO A 116 -1.13 9.41 -16.92
C PRO A 116 0.20 8.68 -17.12
N GLU A 117 1.32 9.40 -17.10
CA GLU A 117 2.66 8.85 -17.27
C GLU A 117 3.04 7.85 -16.16
N VAL A 118 2.71 8.15 -14.91
CA VAL A 118 2.93 7.26 -13.77
C VAL A 118 1.99 6.06 -13.87
N THR A 119 0.71 6.30 -14.12
CA THR A 119 -0.30 5.24 -14.21
C THR A 119 0.04 4.24 -15.32
N THR A 120 0.38 4.72 -16.52
CA THR A 120 0.83 3.84 -17.62
C THR A 120 2.07 3.05 -17.23
N SER A 121 3.09 3.71 -16.65
CA SER A 121 4.31 3.02 -16.22
C SER A 121 4.05 1.97 -15.14
N VAL A 122 3.16 2.23 -14.19
CA VAL A 122 2.75 1.29 -13.13
C VAL A 122 2.08 0.06 -13.74
N PHE A 123 1.11 0.24 -14.61
CA PHE A 123 0.44 -0.90 -15.26
C PHE A 123 1.39 -1.69 -16.16
N THR A 124 2.28 -1.02 -16.90
CA THR A 124 3.31 -1.71 -17.69
C THR A 124 4.23 -2.54 -16.79
N GLU A 125 4.70 -1.99 -15.67
CA GLU A 125 5.58 -2.70 -14.73
C GLU A 125 4.89 -3.95 -14.16
N ILE A 126 3.64 -3.82 -13.71
CA ILE A 126 2.85 -4.93 -13.18
C ILE A 126 2.68 -6.02 -14.25
N LEU A 127 2.28 -5.64 -15.46
CA LEU A 127 2.05 -6.59 -16.55
C LEU A 127 3.34 -7.32 -16.92
N MET A 128 4.44 -6.59 -17.10
CA MET A 128 5.74 -7.18 -17.41
C MET A 128 6.19 -8.14 -16.32
N TRP A 129 6.10 -7.73 -15.05
CA TRP A 129 6.52 -8.57 -13.93
C TRP A 129 5.69 -9.85 -13.84
N VAL A 130 4.35 -9.75 -13.94
CA VAL A 130 3.47 -10.92 -13.93
C VAL A 130 3.75 -11.85 -15.10
N SER A 131 3.87 -11.30 -16.32
CA SER A 131 4.18 -12.10 -17.52
C SER A 131 5.49 -12.87 -17.35
N GLN A 132 6.54 -12.24 -16.82
CA GLN A 132 7.81 -12.92 -16.54
C GLN A 132 7.64 -14.11 -15.58
N LYS A 133 6.82 -13.97 -14.52
CA LYS A 133 6.61 -15.08 -13.56
C LYS A 133 5.78 -16.21 -14.15
N VAL A 134 4.79 -15.88 -14.98
CA VAL A 134 3.96 -16.89 -15.65
C VAL A 134 4.76 -17.66 -16.70
N SER A 135 5.55 -16.98 -17.52
CA SER A 135 6.42 -17.62 -18.51
C SER A 135 7.45 -18.54 -17.86
N ALA A 136 8.13 -18.07 -16.79
CA ALA A 136 9.09 -18.89 -16.06
C ALA A 136 8.45 -20.16 -15.45
N ALA A 137 7.23 -20.06 -14.91
CA ALA A 137 6.51 -21.22 -14.37
C ALA A 137 6.17 -22.28 -15.44
N GLY A 138 5.84 -21.83 -16.66
CA GLY A 138 5.54 -22.70 -17.80
C GLY A 138 6.73 -23.50 -18.30
N GLU A 139 7.94 -22.93 -18.25
CA GLU A 139 9.18 -23.62 -18.65
C GLU A 139 9.59 -24.69 -17.63
N THR A 140 9.46 -24.44 -16.33
CA THR A 140 9.73 -25.45 -15.27
C THR A 140 8.78 -26.64 -15.26
N SER A 141 7.62 -26.56 -15.93
CA SER A 141 6.66 -27.68 -15.99
C SER A 141 6.87 -28.59 -17.22
N GLN A 142 7.80 -28.25 -18.12
CA GLN A 142 8.09 -29.03 -19.33
C GLN A 142 9.40 -29.84 -19.25
N THR A 143 10.10 -29.79 -18.11
CA THR A 143 11.30 -30.58 -17.79
C THR A 143 11.00 -31.60 -16.69
#